data_AF-A0A7Y8LJZ3-F1
#
_entry.id   AF-A0A7Y8LJZ3-F1
#
_cell.length_a   1.000
_cell.length_b   1.000
_cell.length_c   1.000
_cell.angle_alpha   90.00
_cell.angle_beta   90.00
_cell.angle_gamma   90.00
#
_symmetry.space_group_name_H-M   'P 1'
#
loop_
_entity.id
_entity.type
_entity.pdbx_description
1 polymer ?
#
loop_
_entity_poly.entity_id
_entity_poly.type
_entity_poly.pdbx_seq_one_letter_code
_entity_poly.pdbx_strand_id
1 'polypeptide(L)'
;MQIKNLLKLTLFTALVFLSGCSSSQQVTSLPNNNEIKVDGDLSDWQDLTNIKNENISFGFKNDEHALYLVMVTNDRSKIMKIMRGGLEVWLEPENSDDKIGIRFPEKPDPGEMMEQFRSQNMPNRDKQKLDEQNQQEKKELDPGMQMFLSKQKELYVLDEEGKVLKSFSIKGDSYAAAIKPYGSFLCYELKIPFGSKPYLSTGLLKDKNSKLSVEFVTGEIETEFDRMPRQEDIEEGRMPPQGPPAGGMPPGGPGMGPGGSGRNMKDRRDNVPMEYSFEILIKK
;
A
#
# COMPACT_ATOMS: atom_id res chain seq x y z
N MET A 1 -9.89 -52.94 19.00
CA MET A 1 -10.61 -51.68 18.67
C MET A 1 -9.94 -50.41 19.25
N GLN A 2 -9.16 -50.53 20.34
CA GLN A 2 -8.53 -49.40 21.05
C GLN A 2 -7.38 -48.69 20.30
N ILE A 3 -6.58 -49.41 19.51
CA ILE A 3 -5.40 -48.84 18.82
C ILE A 3 -5.79 -47.85 17.71
N LYS A 4 -6.92 -48.06 17.02
CA LYS A 4 -7.40 -47.17 15.95
C LYS A 4 -7.87 -45.81 16.50
N ASN A 5 -8.33 -45.77 17.75
CA ASN A 5 -8.76 -44.53 18.40
C ASN A 5 -7.56 -43.76 18.97
N LEU A 6 -6.53 -44.47 19.43
CA LEU A 6 -5.27 -43.86 19.87
C LEU A 6 -4.54 -43.17 18.71
N LEU A 7 -4.45 -43.84 17.55
CA LEU A 7 -3.84 -43.27 16.32
C LEU A 7 -4.59 -42.05 15.78
N LYS A 8 -5.93 -42.04 15.85
CA LYS A 8 -6.74 -40.87 15.48
C LYS A 8 -6.55 -39.70 16.44
N LEU A 9 -6.41 -39.98 17.74
CA LEU A 9 -6.15 -38.95 18.74
C LEU A 9 -4.77 -38.32 18.53
N THR A 10 -3.73 -39.11 18.28
CA THR A 10 -2.38 -38.60 17.99
C THR A 10 -2.34 -37.78 16.69
N LEU A 11 -3.07 -38.20 15.65
CA LEU A 11 -3.17 -37.45 14.38
C LEU A 11 -3.94 -36.12 14.55
N PHE A 12 -4.94 -36.09 15.43
CA PHE A 12 -5.71 -34.87 15.72
C PHE A 12 -4.90 -33.87 16.56
N THR A 13 -4.13 -34.34 17.55
CA THR A 13 -3.27 -33.47 18.37
C THR A 13 -2.10 -32.90 17.55
N ALA A 14 -1.55 -33.64 16.59
CA ALA A 14 -0.51 -33.15 15.69
C ALA A 14 -1.00 -32.04 14.73
N LEU A 15 -2.29 -32.04 14.37
CA LEU A 15 -2.87 -31.01 13.49
C LEU A 15 -3.09 -29.66 14.18
N VAL A 16 -3.29 -29.64 15.50
CA VAL A 16 -3.55 -28.40 16.26
C VAL A 16 -2.26 -27.57 16.45
N PHE A 17 -1.10 -28.21 16.48
CA PHE A 17 0.21 -27.54 16.60
C PHE A 17 0.71 -26.87 15.31
N LEU A 18 0.00 -27.02 14.18
CA LEU A 18 0.32 -26.34 12.92
C LEU A 18 -0.46 -25.05 12.71
N SER A 19 -1.22 -24.61 13.71
CA SER A 19 -1.77 -23.26 13.79
C SER A 19 -0.65 -22.29 14.11
N GLY A 20 0.22 -22.05 13.13
CA GLY A 20 1.25 -21.02 13.19
C GLY A 20 0.56 -19.67 13.33
N CYS A 21 0.40 -19.21 14.56
CA CYS A 21 0.15 -17.81 14.86
C CYS A 21 1.24 -17.04 14.11
N SER A 22 0.88 -16.23 13.11
CA SER A 22 1.81 -15.30 12.49
C SER A 22 2.20 -14.29 13.56
N SER A 23 3.19 -14.64 14.38
CA SER A 23 3.65 -13.77 15.45
C SER A 23 4.20 -12.51 14.78
N SER A 24 3.58 -11.37 15.08
CA SER A 24 4.10 -10.07 14.68
C SER A 24 5.56 -9.96 15.10
N GLN A 25 6.36 -9.28 14.28
CA GLN A 25 7.78 -9.19 14.56
C GLN A 25 7.99 -8.24 15.73
N GLN A 26 8.57 -8.74 16.82
CA GLN A 26 8.90 -7.91 17.97
C GLN A 26 10.14 -7.07 17.70
N VAL A 27 10.01 -5.76 17.87
CA VAL A 27 11.07 -4.78 17.67
C VAL A 27 11.08 -3.82 18.86
N THR A 28 12.27 -3.30 19.18
CA THR A 28 12.41 -2.27 20.22
C THR A 28 12.65 -0.94 19.51
N SER A 29 11.87 0.09 19.84
CA SER A 29 12.14 1.43 19.33
C SER A 29 13.44 1.98 19.95
N LEU A 30 14.26 2.61 19.12
CA LEU A 30 15.51 3.24 19.57
C LEU A 30 15.25 4.68 20.00
N PRO A 31 15.97 5.18 21.03
CA PRO A 31 15.85 6.57 21.42
C PRO A 31 16.29 7.49 20.27
N ASN A 32 15.48 8.51 20.00
CA ASN A 32 15.78 9.54 19.02
C ASN A 32 16.75 10.58 19.63
N ASN A 33 18.05 10.30 19.58
CA ASN A 33 19.10 11.20 20.09
C ASN A 33 19.66 12.15 19.01
N ASN A 34 19.32 11.92 17.74
CA ASN A 34 19.72 12.72 16.59
C ASN A 34 18.42 13.11 15.90
N GLU A 35 17.93 14.33 16.14
CA GLU A 35 16.64 14.87 15.70
C GLU A 35 16.21 14.35 14.32
N ILE A 36 15.45 13.23 14.28
CA ILE A 36 14.88 12.69 13.04
C ILE A 36 14.11 13.81 12.34
N LYS A 37 14.55 14.15 11.13
CA LYS A 37 13.82 15.09 10.29
C LYS A 37 12.98 14.31 9.30
N VAL A 38 11.67 14.47 9.37
CA VAL A 38 10.74 13.81 8.45
C VAL A 38 10.77 14.48 7.08
N ASP A 39 11.71 14.06 6.23
CA ASP A 39 11.91 14.60 4.88
C ASP A 39 12.17 13.53 3.80
N GLY A 40 12.10 12.26 4.18
CA GLY A 40 12.29 11.11 3.31
C GLY A 40 13.76 10.82 2.99
N ASP A 41 14.70 11.37 3.76
CA ASP A 41 16.13 11.03 3.67
C ASP A 41 16.48 9.88 4.61
N LEU A 42 17.13 8.85 4.06
CA LEU A 42 17.51 7.69 4.83
C LEU A 42 18.72 7.93 5.75
N SER A 43 19.45 9.03 5.57
CA SER A 43 20.69 9.32 6.33
C SER A 43 20.51 9.33 7.84
N ASP A 44 19.29 9.64 8.31
CA ASP A 44 18.97 9.76 9.72
C ASP A 44 18.73 8.38 10.40
N TRP A 45 18.71 7.31 9.61
CA TRP A 45 18.41 5.94 10.02
C TRP A 45 19.62 5.02 9.85
N GLN A 46 19.98 4.30 10.91
CA GLN A 46 21.13 3.39 10.92
C GLN A 46 20.72 1.93 11.20
N ASP A 47 19.68 1.73 12.01
CA ASP A 47 19.22 0.40 12.45
C ASP A 47 17.85 0.08 11.85
N LEU A 48 17.85 -0.49 10.65
CA LEU A 48 16.64 -0.96 9.98
C LEU A 48 16.46 -2.47 10.18
N THR A 49 15.23 -2.84 10.47
CA THR A 49 14.75 -4.22 10.49
C THR A 49 14.40 -4.64 9.07
N ASN A 50 15.24 -5.50 8.47
CA ASN A 50 15.01 -6.02 7.12
C ASN A 50 14.08 -7.24 7.15
N ILE A 51 13.05 -7.25 6.29
CA ILE A 51 12.20 -8.42 6.12
C ILE A 51 12.81 -9.34 5.06
N LYS A 52 13.19 -10.54 5.51
CA LYS A 52 13.92 -11.50 4.71
C LYS A 52 13.15 -11.84 3.42
N ASN A 53 13.84 -11.75 2.29
CA ASN A 53 13.32 -12.02 0.95
C ASN A 53 12.19 -11.09 0.46
N GLU A 54 11.91 -9.99 1.17
CA GLU A 54 10.81 -9.07 0.83
C GLU A 54 11.31 -7.73 0.25
N ASN A 55 12.63 -7.48 0.21
CA ASN A 55 13.19 -6.22 -0.31
C ASN A 55 12.56 -4.96 0.32
N ILE A 56 12.30 -5.05 1.62
CA ILE A 56 11.72 -3.97 2.43
C ILE A 56 12.35 -3.96 3.82
N SER A 57 12.48 -2.79 4.42
CA SER A 57 13.02 -2.60 5.75
C SER A 57 12.28 -1.53 6.51
N PHE A 58 12.24 -1.64 7.83
CA PHE A 58 11.51 -0.77 8.73
C PHE A 58 12.38 -0.27 9.86
N GLY A 59 12.22 0.97 10.27
CA GLY A 59 12.91 1.55 11.43
C GLY A 59 11.94 2.21 12.37
N PHE A 60 12.23 2.12 13.66
CA PHE A 60 11.37 2.60 14.73
C PHE A 60 12.21 3.39 15.74
N LYS A 61 11.91 4.66 15.91
CA LYS A 61 12.55 5.53 16.90
C LYS A 61 11.50 6.29 17.69
N ASN A 62 11.82 6.70 18.91
CA ASN A 62 10.93 7.55 19.70
C ASN A 62 11.71 8.53 20.57
N ASP A 63 11.07 9.63 20.93
CA ASP A 63 11.50 10.53 22.00
C ASP A 63 10.39 10.64 23.07
N GLU A 64 10.43 11.68 23.90
CA GLU A 64 9.39 11.95 24.91
C GLU A 64 8.04 12.38 24.29
N HIS A 65 8.05 12.84 23.04
CA HIS A 65 6.93 13.53 22.40
C HIS A 65 6.30 12.74 21.26
N ALA A 66 7.07 11.92 20.53
CA ALA A 66 6.61 11.25 19.33
C ALA A 66 7.27 9.90 19.05
N LEU A 67 6.55 9.09 18.29
CA LEU A 67 7.03 7.92 17.58
C LEU A 67 7.40 8.33 16.15
N TYR A 68 8.54 7.85 15.68
CA TYR A 68 9.06 8.02 14.33
C TYR A 68 9.19 6.64 13.68
N LEU A 69 8.72 6.56 12.45
CA LEU A 69 8.69 5.34 11.66
C LEU A 69 9.36 5.62 10.32
N VAL A 70 10.11 4.64 9.81
CA VAL A 70 10.55 4.63 8.42
C VAL A 70 10.24 3.28 7.79
N MET A 71 9.88 3.31 6.51
CA MET A 71 9.80 2.15 5.64
C MET A 71 10.59 2.44 4.38
N VAL A 72 11.45 1.50 3.99
CA VAL A 72 12.28 1.61 2.79
C VAL A 72 12.12 0.37 1.95
N THR A 73 11.87 0.53 0.66
CA THR A 73 11.78 -0.59 -0.29
C THR A 73 12.39 -0.21 -1.64
N ASN A 74 13.05 -1.16 -2.30
CA ASN A 74 13.40 -1.05 -3.73
C ASN A 74 12.59 -2.03 -4.59
N ASP A 75 11.56 -2.66 -4.01
CA ASP A 75 10.66 -3.54 -4.73
C ASP A 75 9.65 -2.69 -5.52
N ARG A 76 9.76 -2.76 -6.85
CA ARG A 76 8.91 -1.99 -7.75
C ARG A 76 7.42 -2.31 -7.59
N SER A 77 7.06 -3.56 -7.30
CA SER A 77 5.64 -3.93 -7.09
C SER A 77 5.12 -3.23 -5.83
N LYS A 78 5.87 -3.26 -4.73
CA LYS A 78 5.49 -2.58 -3.47
C LYS A 78 5.39 -1.06 -3.64
N ILE A 79 6.37 -0.46 -4.32
CA ILE A 79 6.34 0.97 -4.66
C ILE A 79 5.06 1.30 -5.44
N MET A 80 4.71 0.52 -6.46
CA MET A 80 3.49 0.75 -7.23
C MET A 80 2.22 0.58 -6.41
N LYS A 81 2.20 -0.37 -5.45
CA LYS A 81 1.05 -0.54 -4.54
C LYS A 81 0.85 0.69 -3.66
N ILE A 82 1.91 1.21 -3.04
CA ILE A 82 1.87 2.44 -2.23
C ILE A 82 1.37 3.62 -3.07
N MET A 83 1.85 3.73 -4.31
CA MET A 83 1.52 4.86 -5.17
C MET A 83 0.09 4.81 -5.72
N ARG A 84 -0.53 3.63 -5.81
CA ARG A 84 -1.89 3.44 -6.36
C ARG A 84 -2.95 3.27 -5.28
N GLY A 85 -2.63 2.55 -4.21
CA GLY A 85 -3.55 2.25 -3.10
C GLY A 85 -3.35 3.17 -1.89
N GLY A 86 -2.33 4.02 -1.91
CA GLY A 86 -1.89 4.73 -0.71
C GLY A 86 -1.21 3.79 0.28
N LEU A 87 -0.89 4.31 1.45
CA LEU A 87 -0.36 3.53 2.57
C LEU A 87 -1.02 4.00 3.86
N GLU A 88 -1.49 3.03 4.64
CA GLU A 88 -2.08 3.20 5.96
C GLU A 88 -1.14 2.59 7.00
N VAL A 89 -0.86 3.35 8.05
CA VAL A 89 -0.14 2.88 9.23
C VAL A 89 -1.13 2.82 10.38
N TRP A 90 -1.49 1.61 10.77
CA TRP A 90 -2.39 1.36 11.87
C TRP A 90 -1.64 1.21 13.19
N LEU A 91 -2.19 1.77 14.26
CA LEU A 91 -1.58 1.84 15.58
C LEU A 91 -2.59 1.36 16.62
N GLU A 92 -2.22 0.33 17.38
CA GLU A 92 -3.07 -0.26 18.42
C GLU A 92 -2.25 -0.46 19.72
N PRO A 93 -2.50 0.35 20.75
CA PRO A 93 -1.84 0.21 22.05
C PRO A 93 -2.24 -1.09 22.77
N GLU A 94 -1.30 -1.81 23.39
CA GLU A 94 -1.58 -3.09 24.10
C GLU A 94 -2.65 -2.98 25.20
N ASN A 95 -2.83 -1.79 25.79
CA ASN A 95 -3.78 -1.54 26.87
C ASN A 95 -5.04 -0.78 26.42
N SER A 96 -5.40 -0.85 25.13
CA SER A 96 -6.52 -0.12 24.54
C SER A 96 -7.18 -0.98 23.46
N ASP A 97 -8.50 -1.02 23.44
CA ASP A 97 -9.25 -1.62 22.32
C ASP A 97 -9.30 -0.66 21.12
N ASP A 98 -9.03 0.63 21.34
CA ASP A 98 -9.04 1.62 20.26
C ASP A 98 -7.84 1.46 19.31
N LYS A 99 -8.14 1.50 18.00
CA LYS A 99 -7.17 1.50 16.90
C LYS A 99 -7.32 2.78 16.07
N ILE A 100 -6.20 3.38 15.67
CA ILE A 100 -6.20 4.52 14.74
C ILE A 100 -5.33 4.23 13.53
N GLY A 101 -5.74 4.75 12.38
CA GLY A 101 -4.98 4.67 11.14
C GLY A 101 -4.37 6.01 10.78
N ILE A 102 -3.20 6.00 10.14
CA ILE A 102 -2.61 7.17 9.50
C ILE A 102 -2.42 6.87 8.02
N ARG A 103 -3.13 7.59 7.15
CA ARG A 103 -3.04 7.42 5.69
C ARG A 103 -2.18 8.50 5.06
N PHE A 104 -1.11 8.07 4.40
CA PHE A 104 -0.26 8.89 3.54
C PHE A 104 0.66 7.97 2.70
N PRO A 105 0.87 8.22 1.39
CA PRO A 105 0.12 9.16 0.56
C PRO A 105 -1.34 8.71 0.41
N GLU A 106 -2.22 9.64 0.04
CA GLU A 106 -3.61 9.31 -0.29
C GLU A 106 -3.68 8.66 -1.68
N LYS A 107 -4.61 7.71 -1.87
CA LYS A 107 -4.76 7.07 -3.17
C LYS A 107 -5.14 8.12 -4.24
N PRO A 108 -4.62 8.02 -5.47
CA PRO A 108 -4.98 8.96 -6.53
C PRO A 108 -6.48 8.91 -6.81
N ASP A 109 -7.07 10.06 -7.15
CA ASP A 109 -8.41 10.07 -7.71
C ASP A 109 -8.41 9.30 -9.04
N PRO A 110 -9.36 8.36 -9.26
CA PRO A 110 -9.43 7.58 -10.49
C PRO A 110 -9.53 8.43 -11.77
N GLY A 111 -10.18 9.60 -11.70
CA GLY A 111 -10.28 10.56 -12.79
C GLY A 111 -8.94 11.22 -13.12
N GLU A 112 -8.17 11.62 -12.11
CA GLU A 112 -6.81 12.14 -12.30
C GLU A 112 -5.88 11.10 -12.91
N MET A 113 -5.97 9.85 -12.44
CA MET A 113 -5.18 8.74 -12.99
C MET A 113 -5.51 8.54 -14.47
N MET A 114 -6.78 8.63 -14.85
CA MET A 114 -7.23 8.50 -16.24
C MET A 114 -6.72 9.63 -17.14
N GLU A 115 -6.71 10.87 -16.66
CA GLU A 115 -6.17 12.02 -17.40
C GLU A 115 -4.65 11.87 -17.64
N GLN A 116 -3.93 11.34 -16.64
CA GLN A 116 -2.50 11.05 -16.77
C GLN A 116 -2.24 9.93 -17.80
N PHE A 117 -3.03 8.86 -17.80
CA PHE A 117 -2.91 7.81 -18.81
C PHE A 117 -3.26 8.31 -20.22
N ARG A 118 -4.29 9.15 -20.36
CA ARG A 118 -4.67 9.74 -21.65
C ARG A 118 -3.61 10.68 -22.21
N SER A 119 -2.97 11.47 -21.36
CA SER A 119 -1.89 12.38 -21.78
C SER A 119 -0.60 11.64 -22.13
N GLN A 120 -0.32 10.48 -21.51
CA GLN A 120 0.83 9.63 -21.86
C GLN A 120 0.59 8.74 -23.09
N ASN A 121 -0.65 8.34 -23.40
CA ASN A 121 -0.99 7.43 -24.49
C ASN A 121 -1.23 8.10 -25.86
N MET A 122 -0.84 9.36 -26.09
CA MET A 122 -0.75 9.89 -27.45
C MET A 122 0.43 9.21 -28.17
N PRO A 123 0.19 8.24 -29.08
CA PRO A 123 1.26 7.47 -29.67
C PRO A 123 1.91 8.32 -30.77
N ASN A 124 3.07 8.89 -30.48
CA ASN A 124 3.99 9.23 -31.55
C ASN A 124 4.69 7.92 -31.96
N ARG A 125 4.24 7.32 -33.07
CA ARG A 125 4.64 6.00 -33.59
C ARG A 125 6.17 5.79 -33.71
N ASP A 126 6.95 6.87 -33.66
CA ASP A 126 8.40 6.84 -33.83
C ASP A 126 9.19 6.52 -32.54
N LYS A 127 8.58 6.53 -31.35
CA LYS A 127 9.31 6.25 -30.08
C LYS A 127 9.44 4.77 -29.71
N GLN A 128 8.64 3.88 -30.31
CA GLN A 128 8.63 2.45 -29.96
C GLN A 128 9.96 1.72 -30.23
N LYS A 129 10.86 2.26 -31.06
CA LYS A 129 12.16 1.64 -31.36
C LYS A 129 13.32 2.15 -30.50
N LEU A 130 13.13 3.21 -29.71
CA LEU A 130 14.19 3.74 -28.83
C LEU A 130 14.10 3.21 -27.39
N ASP A 131 12.92 2.75 -26.96
CA ASP A 131 12.66 2.43 -25.56
C ASP A 131 13.10 1.02 -25.13
N GLU A 132 13.32 0.08 -26.07
CA GLU A 132 13.80 -1.28 -25.72
C GLU A 132 15.29 -1.33 -25.34
N GLN A 133 16.09 -0.36 -25.79
CA GLN A 133 17.54 -0.31 -25.48
C GLN A 133 17.87 0.47 -24.19
N ASN A 134 16.93 1.27 -23.65
CA ASN A 134 17.13 2.10 -22.45
C ASN A 134 16.41 1.59 -21.19
N GLN A 135 15.79 0.42 -21.22
CA GLN A 135 15.06 -0.15 -20.07
C GLN A 135 15.93 -0.48 -18.86
N GLN A 136 17.26 -0.53 -19.01
CA GLN A 136 18.19 -0.78 -17.91
C GLN A 136 18.58 0.47 -17.11
N GLU A 137 18.19 1.69 -17.53
CA GLU A 137 18.71 2.93 -16.93
C GLU A 137 17.67 3.86 -16.26
N LYS A 138 16.37 3.53 -16.24
CA LYS A 138 15.42 4.31 -15.42
C LYS A 138 15.53 3.92 -13.94
N LYS A 139 16.63 4.36 -13.31
CA LYS A 139 16.85 4.41 -11.85
C LYS A 139 16.11 5.58 -11.18
N GLU A 140 15.38 6.38 -11.96
CA GLU A 140 14.56 7.49 -11.49
C GLU A 140 13.08 7.10 -11.51
N LEU A 141 12.30 7.62 -10.55
CA LEU A 141 10.85 7.45 -10.58
C LEU A 141 10.29 7.99 -11.90
N ASP A 142 9.27 7.31 -12.43
CA ASP A 142 8.50 7.83 -13.55
C ASP A 142 8.01 9.26 -13.25
N PRO A 143 8.10 10.21 -14.19
CA PRO A 143 7.66 11.59 -13.98
C PRO A 143 6.23 11.71 -13.44
N GLY A 144 5.34 10.78 -13.80
CA GLY A 144 3.99 10.71 -13.26
C GLY A 144 3.94 10.44 -11.76
N MET A 145 4.83 9.58 -11.26
CA MET A 145 4.96 9.32 -9.82
C MET A 145 5.48 10.56 -9.08
N GLN A 146 6.47 11.25 -9.65
CA GLN A 146 7.01 12.46 -9.05
C GLN A 146 5.96 13.58 -9.00
N MET A 147 5.16 13.72 -10.06
CA MET A 147 4.04 14.65 -10.10
C MET A 147 2.99 14.31 -9.04
N PHE A 148 2.59 13.04 -8.93
CA PHE A 148 1.65 12.59 -7.90
C PHE A 148 2.13 12.93 -6.49
N LEU A 149 3.37 12.57 -6.13
CA LEU A 149 3.92 12.88 -4.80
C LEU A 149 3.99 14.39 -4.54
N SER A 150 4.29 15.19 -5.57
CA SER A 150 4.35 16.65 -5.43
C SER A 150 3.01 17.28 -5.06
N LYS A 151 1.89 16.63 -5.42
CA LYS A 151 0.53 17.08 -5.07
C LYS A 151 0.12 16.70 -3.65
N GLN A 152 0.77 15.71 -3.04
CA GLN A 152 0.45 15.28 -1.68
C GLN A 152 0.90 16.36 -0.68
N LYS A 153 -0.05 16.94 0.06
CA LYS A 153 0.20 18.01 1.06
C LYS A 153 -0.33 17.67 2.44
N GLU A 154 -1.18 16.65 2.53
CA GLU A 154 -1.86 16.25 3.74
C GLU A 154 -1.66 14.76 4.03
N LEU A 155 -1.72 14.43 5.31
CA LEU A 155 -1.92 13.09 5.83
C LEU A 155 -3.25 13.05 6.57
N TYR A 156 -3.85 11.87 6.67
CA TYR A 156 -5.17 11.69 7.25
C TYR A 156 -5.10 10.75 8.45
N VAL A 157 -5.73 11.15 9.55
CA VAL A 157 -5.97 10.27 10.71
C VAL A 157 -7.33 9.62 10.54
N LEU A 158 -7.38 8.31 10.71
CA LEU A 158 -8.54 7.45 10.51
C LEU A 158 -9.04 6.87 11.85
N ASP A 159 -10.34 6.60 11.94
CA ASP A 159 -10.91 5.72 12.96
C ASP A 159 -10.67 4.23 12.62
N GLU A 160 -11.14 3.34 13.50
CA GLU A 160 -11.02 1.89 13.35
C GLU A 160 -11.73 1.34 12.09
N GLU A 161 -12.74 2.05 11.58
CA GLU A 161 -13.43 1.73 10.33
C GLU A 161 -12.77 2.33 9.08
N GLY A 162 -11.65 3.06 9.23
CA GLY A 162 -10.89 3.64 8.11
C GLY A 162 -11.46 4.95 7.58
N LYS A 163 -12.41 5.58 8.30
CA LYS A 163 -12.99 6.87 7.97
C LYS A 163 -12.11 8.00 8.51
N VAL A 164 -11.95 9.03 7.70
CA VAL A 164 -11.14 10.20 8.03
C VAL A 164 -11.75 10.97 9.21
N LEU A 165 -11.01 11.05 10.31
CA LEU A 165 -11.32 11.86 11.48
C LEU A 165 -10.78 13.29 11.33
N LYS A 166 -9.57 13.43 10.77
CA LYS A 166 -8.89 14.72 10.57
C LYS A 166 -7.76 14.63 9.56
N SER A 167 -7.44 15.74 8.90
CA SER A 167 -6.21 15.89 8.12
C SER A 167 -5.20 16.83 8.78
N PHE A 168 -3.93 16.60 8.49
CA PHE A 168 -2.80 17.43 8.94
C PHE A 168 -1.87 17.70 7.76
N SER A 169 -1.17 18.83 7.78
CA SER A 169 -0.09 19.06 6.83
C SER A 169 1.03 18.04 7.03
N ILE A 170 1.61 17.54 5.94
CA ILE A 170 2.73 16.59 5.98
C ILE A 170 4.03 17.21 6.53
N LYS A 171 4.09 18.54 6.66
CA LYS A 171 5.20 19.28 7.28
C LYS A 171 4.82 19.90 8.63
N GLY A 172 3.85 19.30 9.34
CA GLY A 172 3.38 19.80 10.62
C GLY A 172 4.33 19.48 11.78
N ASP A 173 4.19 20.23 12.87
CA ASP A 173 5.00 20.02 14.08
C ASP A 173 4.58 18.75 14.85
N SER A 174 3.27 18.49 14.92
CA SER A 174 2.72 17.34 15.65
C SER A 174 2.78 16.06 14.83
N TYR A 175 2.16 16.09 13.65
CA TYR A 175 2.21 15.02 12.66
C TYR A 175 3.03 15.52 11.48
N ALA A 176 3.92 14.68 10.97
CA ALA A 176 4.65 14.92 9.75
C ALA A 176 4.79 13.62 8.98
N ALA A 177 4.82 13.70 7.66
CA ALA A 177 5.07 12.56 6.81
C ALA A 177 5.91 12.96 5.60
N ALA A 178 6.73 12.05 5.12
CA ALA A 178 7.50 12.26 3.91
C ALA A 178 7.57 10.98 3.11
N ILE A 179 7.55 11.13 1.78
CA ILE A 179 7.73 10.03 0.86
C ILE A 179 8.61 10.55 -0.27
N LYS A 180 9.76 9.91 -0.46
CA LYS A 180 10.76 10.39 -1.39
C LYS A 180 11.48 9.22 -2.05
N PRO A 181 11.70 9.27 -3.37
CA PRO A 181 12.65 8.37 -3.99
C PRO A 181 14.09 8.73 -3.60
N TYR A 182 14.88 7.70 -3.32
CA TYR A 182 16.30 7.79 -3.10
C TYR A 182 17.00 6.74 -3.98
N GLY A 183 17.41 7.16 -5.18
CA GLY A 183 17.87 6.24 -6.22
C GLY A 183 16.80 5.20 -6.55
N SER A 184 17.11 3.91 -6.40
CA SER A 184 16.16 2.81 -6.61
C SER A 184 15.21 2.54 -5.43
N PHE A 185 15.36 3.25 -4.32
CA PHE A 185 14.55 3.07 -3.12
C PHE A 185 13.44 4.10 -3.05
N LEU A 186 12.33 3.72 -2.43
CA LEU A 186 11.32 4.62 -1.90
C LEU A 186 11.51 4.65 -0.38
N CYS A 187 11.73 5.84 0.17
CA CYS A 187 11.77 6.09 1.61
C CYS A 187 10.44 6.73 2.02
N TYR A 188 9.77 6.13 2.98
CA TYR A 188 8.55 6.63 3.62
C TYR A 188 8.86 6.89 5.09
N GLU A 189 8.49 8.06 5.60
CA GLU A 189 8.69 8.44 6.99
C GLU A 189 7.41 9.00 7.58
N LEU A 190 7.20 8.74 8.87
CA LEU A 190 6.04 9.21 9.60
C LEU A 190 6.42 9.58 11.04
N LYS A 191 5.96 10.75 11.49
CA LYS A 191 6.00 11.20 12.89
C LYS A 191 4.59 11.25 13.45
N ILE A 192 4.40 10.59 14.59
CA ILE A 192 3.12 10.50 15.30
C ILE A 192 3.33 10.96 16.74
N PRO A 193 2.58 11.96 17.24
CA PRO A 193 2.73 12.44 18.61
C PRO A 193 2.16 11.43 19.61
N PHE A 194 2.83 11.29 20.75
CA PHE A 194 2.28 10.62 21.92
C PHE A 194 1.19 11.49 22.58
N GLY A 195 0.20 10.83 23.20
CA GLY A 195 -0.70 11.49 24.15
C GLY A 195 -1.74 12.47 23.60
N SER A 196 -1.91 12.64 22.28
CA SER A 196 -2.96 13.48 21.72
C SER A 196 -4.33 12.79 21.80
N LYS A 197 -5.07 13.07 22.88
CA LYS A 197 -6.53 12.86 22.94
C LYS A 197 -7.17 13.91 22.02
N PRO A 198 -7.61 13.49 20.82
CA PRO A 198 -9.05 13.29 20.63
C PRO A 198 -9.44 11.94 19.99
N TYR A 199 -8.48 11.16 19.47
CA TYR A 199 -8.79 10.01 18.59
C TYR A 199 -8.57 8.64 19.22
N LEU A 200 -7.86 8.62 20.35
CA LEU A 200 -7.73 7.45 21.22
C LEU A 200 -8.25 7.87 22.60
N SER A 201 -9.15 7.08 23.20
CA SER A 201 -9.71 7.31 24.53
C SER A 201 -8.61 7.38 25.60
N THR A 202 -7.56 6.59 25.41
CA THR A 202 -6.36 6.53 26.26
C THR A 202 -5.21 7.42 25.76
N GLY A 203 -5.23 7.83 24.49
CA GLY A 203 -4.10 8.49 23.82
C GLY A 203 -3.01 7.50 23.43
N LEU A 204 -2.15 7.85 22.46
CA LEU A 204 -1.02 6.98 22.10
C LEU A 204 -0.05 6.91 23.30
N LEU A 205 0.11 5.71 23.85
CA LEU A 205 1.02 5.24 24.90
C LEU A 205 1.89 6.32 25.59
N LYS A 206 1.57 6.60 26.85
CA LYS A 206 2.36 7.52 27.68
C LYS A 206 3.47 6.83 28.46
N ASP A 207 3.32 5.55 28.78
CA ASP A 207 4.18 4.85 29.72
C ASP A 207 5.45 4.27 29.07
N LYS A 208 6.52 4.21 29.86
CA LYS A 208 7.78 3.57 29.45
C LYS A 208 7.58 2.04 29.40
N ASN A 209 8.17 1.39 28.40
CA ASN A 209 8.05 -0.05 28.13
C ASN A 209 6.64 -0.53 27.77
N SER A 210 5.73 0.37 27.37
CA SER A 210 4.47 -0.03 26.76
C SER A 210 4.70 -0.63 25.37
N LYS A 211 3.84 -1.58 24.98
CA LYS A 211 3.86 -2.11 23.62
C LYS A 211 2.81 -1.47 22.72
N LEU A 212 3.17 -1.31 21.45
CA LEU A 212 2.32 -0.80 20.39
C LEU A 212 2.34 -1.80 19.24
N SER A 213 1.17 -2.27 18.81
CA SER A 213 1.06 -2.94 17.52
C SER A 213 1.05 -1.89 16.41
N VAL A 214 1.88 -2.10 15.38
CA VAL A 214 1.97 -1.22 14.22
C VAL A 214 1.87 -2.04 12.95
N GLU A 215 0.89 -1.70 12.10
CA GLU A 215 0.64 -2.39 10.84
C GLU A 215 0.76 -1.44 9.66
N PHE A 216 1.51 -1.82 8.64
CA PHE A 216 1.64 -1.10 7.38
C PHE A 216 0.81 -1.81 6.33
N VAL A 217 -0.23 -1.15 5.83
CA VAL A 217 -1.20 -1.72 4.90
C VAL A 217 -1.37 -0.80 3.68
N THR A 218 -1.20 -1.31 2.47
CA THR A 218 -1.63 -0.54 1.28
C THR A 218 -3.11 -0.72 1.06
N GLY A 219 -3.84 0.34 0.70
CA GLY A 219 -5.26 0.22 0.37
C GLY A 219 -5.53 -0.73 -0.79
N GLU A 220 -6.76 -1.23 -0.87
CA GLU A 220 -7.19 -2.05 -1.99
C GLU A 220 -7.04 -1.29 -3.31
N ILE A 221 -6.36 -1.92 -4.26
CA ILE A 221 -6.21 -1.40 -5.61
C ILE A 221 -7.43 -1.85 -6.38
N GLU A 222 -8.47 -1.02 -6.41
CA GLU A 222 -9.60 -1.25 -7.32
C GLU A 222 -9.09 -1.20 -8.76
N THR A 223 -9.28 -2.30 -9.49
CA THR A 223 -8.91 -2.34 -10.90
C THR A 223 -10.09 -1.94 -11.78
N GLU A 224 -9.80 -1.45 -13.00
CA GLU A 224 -10.85 -1.11 -13.99
C GLU A 224 -11.82 -2.29 -14.25
N PHE A 225 -11.35 -3.53 -14.12
CA PHE A 225 -12.19 -4.73 -14.24
C PHE A 225 -13.28 -4.84 -13.16
N ASP A 226 -13.06 -4.26 -11.98
CA ASP A 226 -14.02 -4.29 -10.87
C ASP A 226 -15.13 -3.24 -11.06
N ARG A 227 -14.91 -2.25 -11.94
CA ARG A 227 -15.85 -1.15 -12.23
C ARG A 227 -16.52 -1.25 -13.60
N MET A 228 -16.12 -2.20 -14.44
CA MET A 228 -16.86 -2.50 -15.66
C MET A 228 -18.16 -3.22 -15.27
N PRO A 229 -19.36 -2.73 -15.68
CA PRO A 229 -20.58 -3.50 -15.50
C PRO A 229 -20.36 -4.87 -16.11
N ARG A 230 -20.61 -5.94 -15.34
CA ARG A 230 -20.52 -7.29 -15.89
C ARG A 230 -21.48 -7.37 -17.05
N GLN A 231 -21.12 -8.12 -18.10
CA GLN A 231 -22.00 -8.30 -19.25
C GLN A 231 -23.37 -8.90 -18.87
N GLU A 232 -23.46 -9.50 -17.67
CA GLU A 232 -24.69 -9.97 -17.02
C GLU A 232 -25.59 -8.82 -16.49
N ASP A 233 -25.05 -7.63 -16.22
CA ASP A 233 -25.80 -6.42 -15.81
C ASP A 233 -26.34 -5.61 -17.02
N ILE A 234 -26.09 -6.09 -18.24
CA ILE A 234 -26.65 -5.56 -19.50
C ILE A 234 -27.82 -6.44 -19.97
N GLU A 235 -28.40 -7.26 -19.08
CA GLU A 235 -29.73 -7.85 -19.29
C GLU A 235 -30.77 -7.11 -18.45
N GLU A 236 -31.24 -5.97 -18.96
CA GLU A 236 -32.67 -5.64 -19.02
C GLU A 236 -32.86 -4.25 -19.65
N GLY A 237 -33.13 -4.25 -20.96
CA GLY A 237 -33.92 -3.21 -21.60
C GLY A 237 -33.18 -1.93 -21.98
N ARG A 238 -32.55 -1.94 -23.16
CA ARG A 238 -32.59 -0.85 -24.17
C ARG A 238 -31.81 -1.26 -25.42
N MET A 239 -32.53 -1.79 -26.41
CA MET A 239 -32.03 -1.80 -27.79
C MET A 239 -31.82 -0.34 -28.24
N PRO A 240 -30.67 0.05 -28.83
CA PRO A 240 -30.58 1.31 -29.53
C PRO A 240 -31.44 1.27 -30.81
N PRO A 241 -31.97 2.42 -31.27
CA PRO A 241 -32.97 2.45 -32.33
C PRO A 241 -32.42 1.99 -33.68
N GLN A 242 -33.24 1.22 -34.39
CA GLN A 242 -33.12 0.93 -35.81
C GLN A 242 -32.96 2.22 -36.63
N GLY A 243 -31.84 2.36 -37.31
CA GLY A 243 -31.65 3.27 -38.45
C GLY A 243 -31.78 2.50 -39.77
N PRO A 244 -32.22 3.14 -40.87
CA PRO A 244 -32.63 2.47 -42.10
C PRO A 244 -31.45 1.93 -42.93
N PRO A 245 -31.69 0.90 -43.77
CA PRO A 245 -30.65 0.14 -44.45
C PRO A 245 -30.19 0.86 -45.72
N ALA A 246 -28.89 1.09 -45.90
CA ALA A 246 -28.36 1.56 -47.17
C ALA A 246 -26.89 1.16 -47.37
N GLY A 247 -26.67 0.36 -48.43
CA GLY A 247 -25.46 0.49 -49.25
C GLY A 247 -24.31 -0.48 -48.97
N GLY A 248 -24.41 -1.68 -49.54
CA GLY A 248 -23.32 -2.45 -50.17
C GLY A 248 -21.94 -2.52 -49.51
N MET A 249 -21.61 -3.68 -48.93
CA MET A 249 -20.21 -4.11 -48.78
C MET A 249 -19.98 -5.44 -49.51
N PRO A 250 -18.80 -5.64 -50.15
CA PRO A 250 -18.51 -6.81 -50.96
C PRO A 250 -18.25 -8.05 -50.08
N PRO A 251 -18.48 -9.27 -50.60
CA PRO A 251 -18.20 -10.49 -49.88
C PRO A 251 -16.71 -10.84 -50.03
N GLY A 252 -15.95 -10.86 -48.93
CA GLY A 252 -14.59 -11.41 -48.97
C GLY A 252 -13.66 -10.90 -47.89
N GLY A 253 -13.75 -11.47 -46.70
CA GLY A 253 -12.72 -11.36 -45.68
C GLY A 253 -12.82 -12.55 -44.73
N PRO A 254 -11.79 -13.42 -44.62
CA PRO A 254 -11.84 -14.58 -43.74
C PRO A 254 -11.91 -14.11 -42.29
N GLY A 255 -12.79 -14.76 -41.52
CA GLY A 255 -13.12 -14.40 -40.15
C GLY A 255 -11.91 -14.26 -39.26
N MET A 256 -11.69 -13.04 -38.76
CA MET A 256 -10.99 -12.82 -37.51
C MET A 256 -12.00 -13.09 -36.40
N GLY A 257 -11.99 -14.33 -35.90
CA GLY A 257 -12.63 -14.65 -34.62
C GLY A 257 -12.04 -13.78 -33.51
N PRO A 258 -12.80 -13.53 -32.43
CA PRO A 258 -12.32 -12.74 -31.31
C PRO A 258 -11.17 -13.49 -30.65
N GLY A 259 -9.94 -13.10 -31.00
CA GLY A 259 -8.71 -13.48 -30.33
C GLY A 259 -8.73 -12.87 -28.95
N GLY A 260 -9.46 -13.52 -28.04
CA GLY A 260 -9.40 -13.33 -26.60
C GLY A 260 -7.95 -13.47 -26.19
N SER A 261 -7.27 -12.33 -26.15
CA SER A 261 -5.89 -12.21 -25.75
C SER A 261 -5.86 -12.63 -24.29
N GLY A 262 -5.37 -13.84 -24.04
CA GLY A 262 -5.09 -14.39 -22.73
C GLY A 262 -4.04 -13.54 -22.01
N ARG A 263 -4.44 -12.36 -21.54
CA ARG A 263 -3.69 -11.57 -20.58
C ARG A 263 -3.76 -12.31 -19.25
N ASN A 264 -2.74 -13.14 -19.08
CA ASN A 264 -2.00 -13.37 -17.86
C ASN A 264 -2.84 -13.42 -16.56
N MET A 265 -3.12 -14.65 -16.12
CA MET A 265 -3.35 -15.00 -14.69
C MET A 265 -2.25 -14.50 -13.72
N LYS A 266 -1.17 -13.89 -14.22
CA LYS A 266 -0.08 -13.31 -13.41
C LYS A 266 -0.48 -11.99 -12.74
N ASP A 267 -1.40 -11.22 -13.31
CA ASP A 267 -1.83 -9.91 -12.75
C ASP A 267 -2.60 -10.02 -11.43
N ARG A 268 -3.24 -11.17 -11.14
CA ARG A 268 -4.02 -11.33 -9.90
C ARG A 268 -3.17 -11.30 -8.62
N ARG A 269 -1.86 -11.55 -8.69
CA ARG A 269 -0.96 -11.47 -7.53
C ARG A 269 -0.53 -10.05 -7.20
N ASP A 270 -0.63 -9.11 -8.15
CA ASP A 270 -0.26 -7.71 -7.94
C ASP A 270 -1.35 -6.89 -7.24
N ASN A 271 -2.56 -7.43 -7.10
CA ASN A 271 -3.68 -6.77 -6.40
C ASN A 271 -3.76 -7.10 -4.89
N VAL A 272 -2.97 -8.04 -4.38
CA VAL A 272 -2.97 -8.34 -2.93
C VAL A 272 -2.34 -7.15 -2.20
N PRO A 273 -3.00 -6.56 -1.18
CA PRO A 273 -2.40 -5.54 -0.35
C PRO A 273 -1.04 -5.96 0.22
N MET A 274 -0.14 -4.99 0.35
CA MET A 274 1.02 -5.13 1.21
C MET A 274 0.56 -5.06 2.66
N GLU A 275 1.01 -5.99 3.51
CA GLU A 275 0.69 -6.03 4.93
C GLU A 275 1.93 -6.44 5.74
N TYR A 276 2.35 -5.62 6.69
CA TYR A 276 3.43 -5.91 7.63
C TYR A 276 3.05 -5.49 9.04
N SER A 277 3.24 -6.37 10.02
CA SER A 277 2.86 -6.13 11.42
C SER A 277 4.04 -6.28 12.37
N PHE A 278 4.14 -5.34 13.31
CA PHE A 278 5.20 -5.25 14.32
C PHE A 278 4.63 -5.03 15.72
N GLU A 279 5.16 -5.74 16.70
CA GLU A 279 4.99 -5.38 18.12
C GLU A 279 6.19 -4.51 18.52
N ILE A 280 5.96 -3.22 18.75
CA ILE A 280 7.00 -2.26 19.13
C ILE A 280 7.02 -2.06 20.64
N LEU A 281 8.16 -2.34 21.27
CA LEU A 281 8.42 -1.94 22.65
C LEU A 281 8.93 -0.49 22.70
N ILE A 282 8.18 0.40 23.35
CA ILE A 282 8.53 1.83 23.47
C ILE A 282 9.57 2.06 24.58
N LYS A 283 10.77 2.47 24.20
CA LYS A 283 11.83 2.88 25.13
C LYS A 283 11.89 4.41 25.25
N LYS A 284 11.07 4.97 26.13
CA LYS A 284 11.24 6.34 26.66
C LYS A 284 12.37 6.37 27.69
#